data_AF-A0A2R6NJP2-F1
#
_entry.id   AF-A0A2R6NJP2-F1
#
_cell.length_a   1.000
_cell.length_b   1.000
_cell.length_c   1.000
_cell.angle_alpha   90.00
_cell.angle_beta   90.00
_cell.angle_gamma   90.00
#
_symmetry.space_group_name_H-M   'P 1'
#
loop_
_entity.id
_entity.type
_entity.pdbx_description
1 polymer ?
#
loop_
_entity_poly.entity_id
_entity_poly.type
_entity_poly.pdbx_seq_one_letter_code
_entity_poly.pdbx_strand_id
1 'polypeptide(L)'
;MVVCRTLLNFLDEKELKATFFVVGSRVIERPQVLVEEYMQGHEISVHTWSHHALTSLTNEQIVAELGWTREAIKTVLGVTPTTMRPPFGDIDDRVRAISLAMGLTPIIWTSTPSGIKFDTNDWRVAGGQFTGPESFQSFEEILGNATTLNNGFIVLEHDLFEITVDMAIGYTLNAAMTHEPPFTLEPIGVCNKIPTTDMYQETTTNKTYLAARQKALSNVNSTTSTGSSSGSGSGSGGVNKSGAMQSFAMVSLPVLSAVAAAGFALLI
;
A
#
# COMPACT_ATOMS: atom_id res chain seq x y z
N MET A 1 -1.00 18.94 0.51
CA MET A 1 -2.19 18.70 -0.33
C MET A 1 -1.97 19.11 -1.79
N VAL A 2 -1.06 20.05 -2.08
CA VAL A 2 -0.70 20.47 -3.45
C VAL A 2 0.04 19.38 -4.23
N VAL A 3 0.95 18.65 -3.57
CA VAL A 3 1.86 17.65 -4.16
C VAL A 3 1.15 16.59 -5.01
N CYS A 4 0.20 15.83 -4.43
CA CYS A 4 -0.52 14.79 -5.18
C CYS A 4 -1.43 15.37 -6.29
N ARG A 5 -2.01 16.56 -6.10
CA ARG A 5 -2.87 17.19 -7.11
C ARG A 5 -2.09 17.57 -8.37
N THR A 6 -0.86 18.08 -8.22
CA THR A 6 0.01 18.42 -9.34
C THR A 6 0.32 17.18 -10.19
N LEU A 7 0.66 16.06 -9.53
CA LEU A 7 0.88 14.79 -10.21
C LEU A 7 -0.36 14.31 -10.96
N LEU A 8 -1.52 14.26 -10.29
CA LEU A 8 -2.77 13.80 -10.90
C LEU A 8 -3.14 14.63 -12.13
N ASN A 9 -3.02 15.96 -12.06
CA ASN A 9 -3.27 16.82 -13.21
C ASN A 9 -2.34 16.53 -14.39
N PHE A 10 -1.05 16.28 -14.12
CA PHE A 10 -0.09 15.91 -15.17
C PHE A 10 -0.44 14.56 -15.79
N LEU A 11 -0.77 13.55 -14.98
CA LEU A 11 -1.16 12.24 -15.48
C LEU A 11 -2.42 12.34 -16.34
N ASP A 12 -3.42 13.12 -15.93
CA ASP A 12 -4.63 13.37 -16.73
C ASP A 12 -4.31 14.07 -18.06
N GLU A 13 -3.46 15.12 -18.05
CA GLU A 13 -3.03 15.83 -19.26
C GLU A 13 -2.31 14.91 -20.25
N LYS A 14 -1.54 13.92 -19.75
CA LYS A 14 -0.83 12.94 -20.57
C LYS A 14 -1.64 11.68 -20.87
N GLU A 15 -2.91 11.63 -20.46
CA GLU A 15 -3.78 10.45 -20.57
C GLU A 15 -3.16 9.18 -19.94
N LEU A 16 -2.33 9.36 -18.91
CA LEU A 16 -1.65 8.29 -18.22
C LEU A 16 -2.46 7.80 -17.02
N LYS A 17 -2.37 6.49 -16.77
CA LYS A 17 -2.87 5.85 -15.55
C LYS A 17 -1.70 5.19 -14.84
N ALA A 18 -1.81 5.13 -13.51
CA ALA A 18 -0.74 4.70 -12.62
C ALA A 18 -1.34 3.91 -11.46
N THR A 19 -0.50 3.26 -10.66
CA THR A 19 -0.91 2.58 -9.44
C THR A 19 -0.43 3.33 -8.20
N PHE A 20 -1.35 3.67 -7.30
CA PHE A 20 -1.07 4.29 -6.01
C PHE A 20 -1.17 3.25 -4.89
N PHE A 21 -0.06 3.02 -4.18
CA PHE A 21 -0.01 2.19 -2.98
C PHE A 21 -0.21 3.08 -1.75
N VAL A 22 -1.39 2.97 -1.15
CA VAL A 22 -1.87 3.94 -0.17
C VAL A 22 -1.67 3.45 1.26
N VAL A 23 -1.17 4.34 2.13
CA VAL A 23 -1.02 4.06 3.57
C VAL A 23 -2.33 4.34 4.29
N GLY A 24 -2.84 3.36 5.05
CA GLY A 24 -4.17 3.41 5.64
C GLY A 24 -4.42 4.61 6.56
N SER A 25 -3.45 4.99 7.38
CA SER A 25 -3.58 6.18 8.23
C SER A 25 -3.77 7.47 7.42
N ARG A 26 -3.22 7.53 6.20
CA ARG A 26 -3.35 8.69 5.32
C ARG A 26 -4.65 8.72 4.55
N VAL A 27 -5.24 7.55 4.26
CA VAL A 27 -6.59 7.45 3.69
C VAL A 27 -7.60 8.14 4.60
N ILE A 28 -7.50 7.95 5.92
CA ILE A 28 -8.38 8.63 6.88
C ILE A 28 -8.06 10.12 7.00
N GLU A 29 -6.77 10.49 6.99
CA GLU A 29 -6.36 11.88 7.10
C GLU A 29 -6.79 12.71 5.87
N ARG A 30 -6.79 12.11 4.68
CA ARG A 30 -6.96 12.80 3.39
C ARG A 30 -7.82 11.99 2.40
N PRO A 31 -9.08 11.69 2.76
CA PRO A 31 -9.95 10.83 1.94
C PRO A 31 -10.24 11.44 0.56
N GLN A 32 -10.22 12.77 0.42
CA GLN A 32 -10.48 13.44 -0.85
C GLN A 32 -9.43 13.12 -1.92
N VAL A 33 -8.16 12.99 -1.51
CA VAL A 33 -7.06 12.65 -2.44
C VAL A 33 -7.28 11.25 -3.00
N LEU A 34 -7.61 10.30 -2.13
CA LEU A 34 -7.91 8.93 -2.55
C LEU A 34 -9.10 8.88 -3.52
N VAL A 35 -10.16 9.66 -3.26
CA VAL A 35 -11.30 9.78 -4.18
C VAL A 35 -10.86 10.34 -5.52
N GLU A 36 -10.01 11.36 -5.55
CA GLU A 36 -9.50 11.95 -6.79
C GLU A 36 -8.65 10.97 -7.59
N GLU A 37 -7.71 10.28 -6.96
CA GLU A 37 -6.92 9.20 -7.58
C GLU A 37 -7.84 8.16 -8.23
N TYR A 38 -8.83 7.67 -7.49
CA TYR A 38 -9.73 6.63 -7.99
C TYR A 38 -10.66 7.14 -9.10
N MET A 39 -11.23 8.34 -8.96
CA MET A 39 -12.16 8.91 -9.94
C MET A 39 -11.48 9.31 -11.25
N GLN A 40 -10.17 9.57 -11.23
CA GLN A 40 -9.36 9.75 -12.44
C GLN A 40 -8.95 8.42 -13.07
N GLY A 41 -9.38 7.27 -12.53
CA GLY A 41 -9.15 5.95 -13.12
C GLY A 41 -7.80 5.34 -12.79
N HIS A 42 -7.09 5.88 -11.79
CA HIS A 42 -5.87 5.25 -11.29
C HIS A 42 -6.19 3.99 -10.47
N GLU A 43 -5.24 3.07 -10.42
CA GLU A 43 -5.36 1.86 -9.62
C GLU A 43 -4.96 2.14 -8.16
N ILE A 44 -5.78 1.70 -7.21
CA ILE A 44 -5.53 1.85 -5.78
C ILE A 44 -5.14 0.50 -5.17
N SER A 45 -4.01 0.49 -4.47
CA SER A 45 -3.44 -0.71 -3.83
C SER A 45 -3.09 -0.44 -2.36
N VAL A 46 -2.96 -1.50 -1.55
CA VAL A 46 -2.68 -1.37 -0.10
C VAL A 46 -1.19 -1.19 0.18
N HIS A 47 -0.82 -0.23 1.04
CA HIS A 47 0.57 -0.03 1.51
C HIS A 47 0.74 -0.08 3.03
N THR A 48 -0.03 -0.94 3.70
CA THR A 48 -0.08 -1.07 5.17
C THR A 48 -0.65 0.17 5.87
N TRP A 49 -0.89 0.05 7.17
CA TRP A 49 -1.59 1.08 7.94
C TRP A 49 -0.63 2.17 8.37
N SER A 50 0.55 1.78 8.84
CA SER A 50 1.51 2.65 9.51
C SER A 50 2.92 2.57 8.92
N HIS A 51 3.13 1.81 7.84
CA HIS A 51 4.39 1.72 7.12
C HIS A 51 5.55 1.11 7.94
N HIS A 52 5.25 0.10 8.76
CA HIS A 52 6.27 -0.69 9.45
C HIS A 52 6.83 -1.82 8.56
N ALA A 53 8.09 -2.20 8.80
CA ALA A 53 8.72 -3.36 8.17
C ALA A 53 8.00 -4.64 8.62
N LEU A 54 7.34 -5.34 7.68
CA LEU A 54 6.42 -6.43 8.01
C LEU A 54 7.12 -7.66 8.61
N THR A 55 8.38 -7.93 8.27
CA THR A 55 9.13 -9.07 8.83
C THR A 55 9.44 -8.88 10.31
N SER A 56 9.44 -7.63 10.80
CA SER A 56 9.62 -7.31 12.22
C SER A 56 8.35 -7.51 13.08
N LEU A 57 7.19 -7.68 12.44
CA LEU A 57 5.89 -7.75 13.11
C LEU A 57 5.42 -9.19 13.34
N THR A 58 4.56 -9.40 14.34
CA THR A 58 3.84 -10.67 14.52
C THR A 58 2.81 -10.88 13.40
N ASN A 59 2.27 -12.10 13.28
CA ASN A 59 1.27 -12.40 12.26
C ASN A 59 0.00 -11.56 12.41
N GLU A 60 -0.45 -11.37 13.66
CA GLU A 60 -1.64 -10.58 13.99
C GLU A 60 -1.43 -9.11 13.65
N GLN A 61 -0.22 -8.59 13.87
CA GLN A 61 0.14 -7.22 13.50
C GLN A 61 0.17 -7.03 11.98
N ILE A 62 0.70 -7.99 11.21
CA ILE A 62 0.63 -7.93 9.74
C ILE A 62 -0.83 -7.93 9.28
N VAL A 63 -1.67 -8.81 9.83
CA VAL A 63 -3.11 -8.85 9.50
C VAL A 63 -3.78 -7.52 9.82
N ALA A 64 -3.44 -6.89 10.95
CA ALA A 64 -3.97 -5.58 11.31
C ALA A 64 -3.51 -4.48 10.33
N GLU A 65 -2.23 -4.43 9.99
CA GLU A 65 -1.66 -3.46 9.04
C GLU A 65 -2.36 -3.52 7.67
N LEU A 66 -2.60 -4.72 7.16
CA LEU A 66 -3.27 -4.92 5.88
C LEU A 66 -4.79 -4.72 5.97
N GLY A 67 -5.40 -5.25 7.03
CA GLY A 67 -6.85 -5.25 7.22
C GLY A 67 -7.42 -3.85 7.43
N TRP A 68 -6.81 -3.06 8.32
CA TRP A 68 -7.27 -1.69 8.60
C TRP A 68 -7.13 -0.77 7.41
N THR A 69 -6.05 -0.90 6.65
CA THR A 69 -5.84 -0.12 5.43
C THR A 69 -6.90 -0.43 4.39
N ARG A 70 -7.17 -1.72 4.18
CA ARG A 70 -8.19 -2.15 3.24
C ARG A 70 -9.59 -1.71 3.63
N GLU A 71 -9.91 -1.74 4.93
CA GLU A 71 -11.20 -1.25 5.43
C GLU A 71 -11.34 0.26 5.27
N ALA A 72 -10.28 1.03 5.51
CA ALA A 72 -10.28 2.48 5.28
C ALA A 72 -10.51 2.82 3.81
N ILE A 73 -9.82 2.13 2.89
CA ILE A 73 -10.04 2.31 1.44
C ILE A 73 -11.48 1.99 1.07
N LYS A 74 -12.02 0.86 1.54
CA LYS A 74 -13.40 0.47 1.28
C LYS A 74 -14.41 1.47 1.83
N THR A 75 -14.15 2.01 3.01
CA THR A 75 -15.04 3.01 3.62
C THR A 75 -15.11 4.28 2.78
N VAL A 76 -14.00 4.70 2.18
CA VAL A 76 -13.92 5.93 1.37
C VAL A 76 -14.42 5.71 -0.06
N LEU A 77 -14.02 4.61 -0.71
CA LEU A 77 -14.25 4.36 -2.14
C LEU A 77 -15.36 3.36 -2.44
N GLY A 78 -15.79 2.56 -1.46
CA GLY A 78 -16.72 1.45 -1.67
C GLY A 78 -16.11 0.20 -2.34
N VAL A 79 -14.80 0.21 -2.62
CA VAL A 79 -14.07 -0.90 -3.25
C VAL A 79 -12.94 -1.42 -2.38
N THR A 80 -12.63 -2.71 -2.55
CA THR A 80 -11.66 -3.44 -1.75
C THR A 80 -10.50 -3.90 -2.64
N PRO A 81 -9.29 -3.33 -2.53
CA PRO A 81 -8.15 -3.73 -3.36
C PRO A 81 -7.73 -5.19 -3.18
N THR A 82 -7.17 -5.79 -4.24
CA THR A 82 -6.65 -7.17 -4.28
C THR A 82 -5.13 -7.25 -4.36
N THR A 83 -4.44 -6.10 -4.32
CA THR A 83 -2.99 -5.96 -4.40
C THR A 83 -2.46 -5.17 -3.22
N MET A 84 -1.21 -5.44 -2.85
CA MET A 84 -0.53 -4.72 -1.79
C MET A 84 0.96 -4.59 -2.07
N ARG A 85 1.62 -3.60 -1.47
CA ARG A 85 3.08 -3.48 -1.46
C ARG A 85 3.61 -3.48 -0.03
N PRO A 86 4.58 -4.33 0.30
CA PRO A 86 5.24 -4.26 1.59
C PRO A 86 6.15 -3.01 1.67
N PRO A 87 6.06 -2.22 2.76
CA PRO A 87 7.04 -1.17 3.08
C PRO A 87 8.47 -1.70 2.97
N PHE A 88 9.38 -0.86 2.44
CA PHE A 88 10.80 -1.19 2.26
C PHE A 88 11.10 -2.39 1.33
N GLY A 89 10.08 -2.95 0.67
CA GLY A 89 10.21 -4.25 -0.01
C GLY A 89 10.40 -5.42 0.96
N ASP A 90 10.07 -5.23 2.24
CA ASP A 90 10.34 -6.17 3.33
C ASP A 90 9.29 -7.30 3.35
N ILE A 91 9.65 -8.45 2.77
CA ILE A 91 8.74 -9.58 2.58
C ILE A 91 9.43 -10.95 2.67
N ASP A 92 8.99 -11.76 3.64
CA ASP A 92 9.36 -13.18 3.79
C ASP A 92 8.19 -14.10 3.36
N ASP A 93 8.37 -15.42 3.50
CA ASP A 93 7.33 -16.39 3.16
C ASP A 93 6.07 -16.26 4.03
N ARG A 94 6.23 -15.80 5.27
CA ARG A 94 5.15 -15.59 6.23
C ARG A 94 4.29 -14.40 5.83
N VAL A 95 4.92 -13.27 5.49
CA VAL A 95 4.24 -12.09 4.94
C VAL A 95 3.54 -12.45 3.62
N ARG A 96 4.19 -13.18 2.70
CA ARG A 96 3.55 -13.67 1.47
C ARG A 96 2.31 -14.51 1.76
N ALA A 97 2.43 -15.49 2.65
CA ALA A 97 1.32 -16.38 2.98
C ALA A 97 0.15 -15.63 3.62
N ILE A 98 0.40 -14.69 4.53
CA ILE A 98 -0.64 -13.86 5.15
C ILE A 98 -1.32 -12.97 4.11
N SER A 99 -0.56 -12.26 3.27
CA SER A 99 -1.14 -11.42 2.21
C SER A 99 -2.05 -12.23 1.29
N LEU A 100 -1.58 -13.38 0.80
CA LEU A 100 -2.37 -14.25 -0.08
C LEU A 100 -3.61 -14.82 0.62
N ALA A 101 -3.50 -15.22 1.90
CA ALA A 101 -4.64 -15.68 2.69
C ALA A 101 -5.69 -14.57 2.91
N MET A 102 -5.25 -13.31 2.95
CA MET A 102 -6.13 -12.15 2.98
C MET A 102 -6.68 -11.78 1.60
N GLY A 103 -6.28 -12.45 0.51
CA GLY A 103 -6.69 -12.10 -0.85
C GLY A 103 -5.96 -10.89 -1.43
N LEU A 104 -4.75 -10.61 -0.93
CA LEU A 104 -3.86 -9.56 -1.42
C LEU A 104 -2.64 -10.17 -2.11
N THR A 105 -2.39 -9.76 -3.35
CA THR A 105 -1.17 -10.12 -4.09
C THR A 105 -0.06 -9.11 -3.77
N PRO A 106 1.07 -9.53 -3.18
CA PRO A 106 2.19 -8.64 -2.95
C PRO A 106 2.87 -8.24 -4.27
N ILE A 107 3.10 -6.94 -4.47
CA ILE A 107 3.76 -6.37 -5.64
C ILE A 107 5.07 -5.70 -5.23
N ILE A 108 6.18 -6.20 -5.79
CA ILE A 108 7.53 -5.64 -5.66
C ILE A 108 7.93 -5.02 -6.99
N TRP A 109 8.72 -3.96 -6.95
CA TRP A 109 9.32 -3.38 -8.16
C TRP A 109 10.34 -4.33 -8.79
N THR A 110 10.68 -4.08 -10.04
CA THR A 110 11.52 -5.02 -10.80
C THR A 110 12.94 -5.08 -10.23
N SER A 111 13.49 -6.29 -10.24
CA SER A 111 14.92 -6.52 -10.07
C SER A 111 15.44 -7.32 -11.25
N THR A 112 16.52 -6.88 -11.86
CA THR A 112 17.15 -7.61 -12.97
C THR A 112 17.79 -8.91 -12.45
N PRO A 113 18.10 -9.89 -13.33
CA PRO A 113 18.86 -11.07 -12.94
C PRO A 113 20.23 -10.76 -12.31
N SER A 114 20.83 -9.60 -12.64
CA SER A 114 22.09 -9.13 -12.06
C SER A 114 21.92 -8.42 -10.70
N GLY A 115 20.69 -8.30 -10.20
CA GLY A 115 20.38 -7.69 -8.89
C GLY A 115 20.20 -6.17 -8.92
N ILE A 116 20.10 -5.55 -10.09
CA ILE A 116 19.79 -4.12 -10.22
C ILE A 116 18.31 -3.93 -9.89
N LYS A 117 18.02 -3.04 -8.94
CA LYS A 117 16.65 -2.71 -8.54
C LYS A 117 16.14 -1.53 -9.34
N PHE A 118 14.91 -1.60 -9.80
CA PHE A 118 14.23 -0.50 -10.47
C PHE A 118 13.61 0.44 -9.43
N ASP A 119 14.50 1.08 -8.66
CA ASP A 119 14.21 2.05 -7.60
C ASP A 119 14.85 3.40 -8.00
N THR A 120 14.02 4.43 -8.13
CA THR A 120 14.47 5.77 -8.54
C THR A 120 15.31 6.49 -7.47
N ASN A 121 15.31 5.97 -6.24
CA ASN A 121 15.94 6.62 -5.09
C ASN A 121 15.43 8.05 -4.84
N ASP A 122 14.25 8.39 -5.35
CA ASP A 122 13.65 9.73 -5.25
C ASP A 122 13.46 10.18 -3.79
N TRP A 123 13.09 9.27 -2.90
CA TRP A 123 12.99 9.51 -1.46
C TRP A 123 14.32 9.97 -0.83
N ARG A 124 15.46 9.61 -1.42
CA ARG A 124 16.79 10.04 -0.95
C ARG A 124 17.08 11.50 -1.27
N VAL A 125 16.40 12.06 -2.28
CA VAL A 125 16.47 13.49 -2.58
C VAL A 125 15.73 14.28 -1.51
N ALA A 126 14.52 13.85 -1.15
CA ALA A 126 13.77 14.43 -0.04
C ALA A 126 14.52 14.28 1.31
N GLY A 127 15.26 13.18 1.48
CA GLY A 127 16.14 12.95 2.65
C GLY A 127 17.46 13.71 2.62
N GLY A 128 17.76 14.49 1.57
CA GLY A 128 19.01 15.23 1.41
C GLY A 128 20.26 14.36 1.23
N GLN A 129 20.09 13.08 0.89
CA GLN A 129 21.19 12.14 0.65
C GLN A 129 21.58 12.08 -0.83
N PHE A 130 20.63 12.37 -1.73
CA PHE A 130 20.80 12.44 -3.18
C PHE A 130 20.44 13.85 -3.69
N THR A 131 20.99 14.20 -4.84
CA THR A 131 20.56 15.33 -5.66
C THR A 131 19.51 14.86 -6.68
N GLY A 132 18.72 15.80 -7.21
CA GLY A 132 17.77 15.49 -8.29
C GLY A 132 18.42 14.81 -9.50
N PRO A 133 19.56 15.30 -10.02
CA PRO A 133 20.28 14.63 -11.10
C PRO A 133 20.74 13.20 -10.78
N GLU A 134 21.15 12.89 -9.55
CA GLU A 134 21.52 11.51 -9.17
C GLU A 134 20.32 10.56 -9.14
N SER A 135 19.16 11.05 -8.69
CA SER A 135 17.90 10.29 -8.77
C SER A 135 17.46 10.10 -10.23
N PHE A 136 17.54 11.14 -11.06
CA PHE A 136 17.22 11.02 -12.49
C PHE A 136 18.19 10.09 -13.22
N GLN A 137 19.48 10.11 -12.90
CA GLN A 137 20.45 9.15 -13.42
C GLN A 137 20.07 7.71 -13.05
N SER A 138 19.59 7.48 -11.82
CA SER A 138 19.07 6.16 -11.42
C SER A 138 17.91 5.72 -12.33
N PHE A 139 17.04 6.65 -12.72
CA PHE A 139 15.95 6.38 -13.67
C PHE A 139 16.45 6.12 -15.10
N GLU A 140 17.42 6.86 -15.60
CA GLU A 140 18.03 6.59 -16.91
C GLU A 140 18.67 5.20 -16.98
N GLU A 141 19.35 4.79 -15.89
CA GLU A 141 19.88 3.44 -15.76
C GLU A 141 18.77 2.38 -15.77
N ILE A 142 17.62 2.66 -15.14
CA ILE A 142 16.44 1.79 -15.20
C ILE A 142 15.95 1.62 -16.63
N LEU A 143 15.76 2.72 -17.38
CA LEU A 143 15.32 2.66 -18.78
C LEU A 143 16.29 1.84 -19.65
N GLY A 144 17.60 2.07 -19.48
CA GLY A 144 18.63 1.32 -20.19
C GLY A 144 18.59 -0.18 -19.86
N ASN A 145 18.50 -0.54 -18.58
CA ASN A 145 18.41 -1.95 -18.16
C ASN A 145 17.09 -2.61 -18.57
N ALA A 146 15.99 -1.86 -18.61
CA ALA A 146 14.68 -2.36 -19.04
C ALA A 146 14.70 -2.87 -20.48
N THR A 147 15.53 -2.30 -21.36
CA THR A 147 15.70 -2.78 -22.74
C THR A 147 16.24 -4.21 -22.85
N THR A 148 16.83 -4.73 -21.76
CA THR A 148 17.35 -6.10 -21.71
C THR A 148 16.31 -7.13 -21.26
N LEU A 149 15.13 -6.67 -20.81
CA LEU A 149 14.05 -7.53 -20.34
C LEU A 149 13.13 -7.92 -21.50
N ASN A 150 12.60 -9.15 -21.44
CA ASN A 150 11.67 -9.68 -22.44
C ASN A 150 10.19 -9.51 -22.04
N ASN A 151 9.94 -8.80 -20.94
CA ASN A 151 8.63 -8.57 -20.34
C ASN A 151 8.56 -7.14 -19.77
N GLY A 152 7.35 -6.71 -19.42
CA GLY A 152 7.14 -5.46 -18.70
C GLY A 152 7.87 -5.45 -17.35
N PHE A 153 8.14 -4.25 -16.86
CA PHE A 153 8.80 -3.99 -15.58
C PHE A 153 7.96 -3.03 -14.74
N ILE A 154 8.40 -2.80 -13.52
CA ILE A 154 7.71 -2.02 -12.49
C ILE A 154 8.74 -1.12 -11.81
N VAL A 155 8.53 0.20 -11.79
CA VAL A 155 9.46 1.18 -11.22
C VAL A 155 8.92 1.78 -9.92
N LEU A 156 9.75 1.82 -8.87
CA LEU A 156 9.38 2.43 -7.58
C LEU A 156 9.61 3.96 -7.60
N GLU A 157 8.55 4.71 -7.30
CA GLU A 157 8.56 6.16 -7.01
C GLU A 157 7.67 6.48 -5.79
N HIS A 158 7.73 7.71 -5.29
CA HIS A 158 6.98 8.20 -4.14
C HIS A 158 6.36 9.57 -4.44
N ASP A 159 5.04 9.71 -4.31
CA ASP A 159 4.29 10.96 -4.47
C ASP A 159 4.12 11.73 -3.15
N LEU A 160 4.93 11.40 -2.15
CA LEU A 160 4.87 11.99 -0.80
C LEU A 160 5.45 13.41 -0.75
N PHE A 161 6.54 13.66 -1.46
CA PHE A 161 7.31 14.89 -1.35
C PHE A 161 7.16 15.74 -2.61
N GLU A 162 7.11 17.06 -2.44
CA GLU A 162 6.99 17.98 -3.58
C GLU A 162 8.13 17.77 -4.58
N ILE A 163 9.36 17.64 -4.08
CA ILE A 163 10.53 17.40 -4.93
C ILE A 163 10.46 16.08 -5.70
N THR A 164 9.86 15.03 -5.15
CA THR A 164 9.75 13.74 -5.87
C THR A 164 8.69 13.81 -6.95
N VAL A 165 7.57 14.50 -6.71
CA VAL A 165 6.58 14.81 -7.75
C VAL A 165 7.15 15.70 -8.85
N ASP A 166 7.88 16.76 -8.49
CA ASP A 166 8.52 17.66 -9.46
C ASP A 166 9.52 16.91 -10.35
N MET A 167 10.29 15.98 -9.78
CA MET A 167 11.17 15.09 -10.54
C MET A 167 10.37 14.18 -11.47
N ALA A 168 9.26 13.61 -10.99
CA ALA A 168 8.44 12.70 -11.77
C ALA A 168 7.85 13.38 -13.02
N ILE A 169 7.17 14.51 -12.82
CA ILE A 169 6.50 15.24 -13.91
C ILE A 169 7.49 15.99 -14.80
N GLY A 170 8.59 16.48 -14.23
CA GLY A 170 9.58 17.28 -14.94
C GLY A 170 10.57 16.45 -15.76
N TYR A 171 10.81 15.19 -15.35
CA TYR A 171 11.91 14.40 -15.88
C TYR A 171 11.54 12.93 -16.12
N THR A 172 11.18 12.15 -15.09
CA THR A 172 11.09 10.67 -15.23
C THR A 172 9.97 10.24 -16.18
N LEU A 173 8.75 10.73 -15.98
CA LEU A 173 7.61 10.37 -16.83
C LEU A 173 7.85 10.72 -18.29
N ASN A 174 8.35 11.93 -18.56
CA ASN A 174 8.65 12.35 -19.92
C ASN A 174 9.76 11.49 -20.54
N ALA A 175 10.83 11.19 -19.78
CA ALA A 175 11.93 10.35 -20.28
C ALA A 175 11.47 8.95 -20.68
N ALA A 176 10.55 8.32 -19.92
CA ALA A 176 9.97 7.03 -20.30
C ALA A 176 9.10 7.13 -21.56
N MET A 177 8.25 8.17 -21.66
CA MET A 177 7.37 8.39 -22.81
C MET A 177 8.14 8.71 -24.10
N THR A 178 9.26 9.42 -24.00
CA THR A 178 10.10 9.83 -25.14
C THR A 178 11.29 8.90 -25.39
N HIS A 179 11.41 7.80 -24.65
CA HIS A 179 12.44 6.78 -24.91
C HIS A 179 12.29 6.20 -26.32
N GLU A 180 13.35 5.61 -26.88
CA GLU A 180 13.33 4.96 -28.19
C GLU A 180 13.75 3.48 -28.07
N PRO A 181 12.84 2.51 -28.25
CA PRO A 181 11.40 2.68 -28.49
C PRO A 181 10.64 3.19 -27.25
N PRO A 182 9.51 3.92 -27.42
CA PRO A 182 8.80 4.50 -26.29
C PRO A 182 8.22 3.41 -25.39
N PHE A 183 8.33 3.62 -24.08
CA PHE A 183 7.68 2.75 -23.11
C PHE A 183 6.20 3.10 -23.01
N THR A 184 5.36 2.07 -22.82
CA THR A 184 3.95 2.24 -22.49
C THR A 184 3.80 2.18 -20.97
N LEU A 185 3.28 3.27 -20.39
CA LEU A 185 3.10 3.43 -18.96
C LEU A 185 1.66 3.02 -18.62
N GLU A 186 1.50 2.02 -17.76
CA GLU A 186 0.19 1.44 -17.45
C GLU A 186 0.11 1.06 -15.96
N PRO A 187 -1.08 1.04 -15.36
CA PRO A 187 -1.26 0.51 -14.01
C PRO A 187 -0.78 -0.95 -13.91
N ILE A 188 -0.28 -1.32 -12.75
CA ILE A 188 0.30 -2.63 -12.44
C ILE A 188 -0.67 -3.78 -12.74
N GLY A 189 -1.97 -3.59 -12.53
CA GLY A 189 -3.00 -4.54 -12.91
C GLY A 189 -2.95 -4.87 -14.40
N VAL A 190 -2.86 -3.84 -15.24
CA VAL A 190 -2.73 -3.99 -16.71
C VAL A 190 -1.40 -4.67 -17.06
N CYS A 191 -0.28 -4.20 -16.48
CA CYS A 191 1.04 -4.78 -16.70
C CYS A 191 1.12 -6.28 -16.32
N ASN A 192 0.47 -6.67 -15.22
CA ASN A 192 0.40 -8.06 -14.76
C ASN A 192 -0.74 -8.87 -15.42
N LYS A 193 -1.46 -8.28 -16.39
CA LYS A 193 -2.61 -8.91 -17.06
C LYS A 193 -3.70 -9.36 -16.09
N ILE A 194 -3.83 -8.67 -14.96
CA ILE A 194 -4.95 -8.80 -14.05
C ILE A 194 -6.13 -8.12 -14.73
N PRO A 195 -7.25 -8.83 -14.98
CA PRO A 195 -8.44 -8.18 -15.51
C PRO A 195 -8.82 -6.99 -14.64
N THR A 196 -9.19 -5.86 -15.23
CA THR A 196 -9.58 -4.65 -14.46
C THR A 196 -10.70 -4.93 -13.47
N THR A 197 -11.59 -5.88 -13.79
CA THR A 197 -12.62 -6.39 -12.88
C THR A 197 -12.04 -7.02 -11.62
N ASP A 198 -10.87 -7.65 -11.70
CA ASP A 198 -10.25 -8.41 -10.59
C ASP A 198 -9.32 -7.56 -9.72
N MET A 199 -9.16 -6.27 -10.03
CA MET A 199 -8.40 -5.32 -9.19
C MET A 199 -9.09 -5.00 -7.86
N TYR A 200 -10.43 -5.12 -7.83
CA TYR A 200 -11.23 -4.93 -6.63
C TYR A 200 -12.17 -6.11 -6.40
N GLN A 201 -12.43 -6.45 -5.13
CA GLN A 201 -13.25 -7.61 -4.79
C GLN A 201 -14.71 -7.48 -5.22
N GLU A 202 -15.23 -6.26 -5.30
CA GLU A 202 -16.61 -5.97 -5.66
C GLU A 202 -16.87 -6.14 -7.15
N THR A 203 -15.84 -5.94 -7.98
CA THR A 203 -15.94 -6.02 -9.44
C THR A 203 -15.49 -7.36 -10.00
N THR A 204 -14.84 -8.21 -9.18
CA THR A 204 -14.20 -9.45 -9.67
C THR A 204 -15.19 -10.42 -10.30
N THR A 205 -14.83 -10.94 -11.47
CA THR A 205 -15.59 -11.99 -12.15
C THR A 205 -14.97 -13.37 -11.95
N ASN A 206 -13.83 -13.44 -11.25
CA ASN A 206 -13.10 -14.65 -10.98
C ASN A 206 -13.87 -15.57 -10.01
N LYS A 207 -14.53 -16.59 -10.57
CA LYS A 207 -15.34 -17.56 -9.82
C LYS A 207 -14.54 -18.31 -8.74
N THR A 208 -13.24 -18.53 -8.95
CA THR A 208 -12.38 -19.22 -7.99
C THR A 208 -12.10 -18.34 -6.78
N TYR A 209 -11.81 -17.05 -7.01
CA TYR A 209 -11.68 -16.06 -5.94
C TYR A 209 -12.99 -15.90 -5.16
N LEU A 210 -14.12 -15.79 -5.87
CA LEU A 210 -15.45 -15.73 -5.26
C LEU A 210 -15.76 -16.97 -4.42
N ALA A 211 -15.40 -18.16 -4.88
CA ALA A 211 -15.58 -19.41 -4.13
C ALA A 211 -14.68 -19.50 -2.89
N ALA A 212 -13.40 -19.09 -3.00
CA ALA A 212 -12.47 -19.03 -1.87
C ALA A 212 -12.95 -18.04 -0.80
N ARG A 213 -13.43 -16.87 -1.23
CA ARG A 213 -14.07 -15.86 -0.35
C ARG A 213 -15.31 -16.43 0.35
N GLN A 214 -16.20 -17.09 -0.38
CA GLN A 214 -17.41 -17.71 0.20
C GLN A 214 -17.04 -18.75 1.27
N LYS A 215 -16.01 -19.55 1.03
CA LYS A 215 -15.49 -20.55 1.97
C LYS A 215 -14.86 -19.91 3.22
N ALA A 216 -14.11 -18.82 3.05
CA ALA A 216 -13.52 -18.08 4.17
C ALA A 216 -14.61 -17.45 5.05
N LEU A 217 -15.62 -16.79 4.45
CA LEU A 217 -16.73 -16.17 5.18
C LEU A 217 -17.61 -17.19 5.93
N SER A 218 -17.83 -18.36 5.34
CA SER A 218 -18.59 -19.44 5.98
C SER A 218 -17.85 -20.07 7.17
N ASN A 219 -16.52 -20.14 7.13
CA ASN A 219 -15.72 -20.60 8.27
C ASN A 219 -15.70 -19.58 9.43
N VAL A 220 -15.76 -18.28 9.14
CA VAL A 220 -15.88 -17.26 10.21
C VAL A 220 -17.23 -17.38 10.92
N ASN A 221 -18.32 -17.61 10.19
CA ASN A 221 -19.65 -17.81 10.78
C ASN A 221 -19.83 -19.15 11.52
N SER A 222 -19.01 -20.17 11.25
CA SER A 222 -19.05 -21.44 11.99
C SER A 222 -18.26 -21.39 13.30
N THR A 223 -17.33 -20.43 13.43
CA THR A 223 -16.51 -20.27 14.65
C THR A 223 -17.22 -19.44 15.73
N THR A 224 -18.21 -18.63 15.36
CA THR A 224 -19.05 -17.85 16.30
C THR A 224 -20.22 -18.64 16.91
N SER A 225 -20.47 -19.89 16.48
CA SER A 225 -21.60 -20.71 16.96
C SER A 225 -21.24 -21.81 17.96
N THR A 226 -19.99 -21.89 18.42
CA THR A 226 -19.53 -22.95 19.37
C THR A 226 -19.14 -22.43 20.76
N GLY A 227 -19.63 -21.25 21.16
CA GLY A 227 -19.34 -20.61 22.45
C GLY A 227 -20.52 -20.55 23.41
N SER A 228 -21.31 -21.61 23.57
CA SER A 228 -22.32 -21.68 24.64
C SER A 228 -22.46 -23.10 25.17
N SER A 229 -21.68 -23.42 26.19
CA SER A 229 -22.03 -24.48 27.13
C SER A 229 -21.86 -23.99 28.56
N SER A 230 -22.95 -24.22 29.29
CA SER A 230 -23.29 -23.83 30.65
C SER A 230 -22.41 -24.52 31.71
N GLY A 231 -21.92 -23.73 32.67
CA GLY A 231 -21.30 -24.22 33.91
C GLY A 231 -21.92 -23.50 35.11
N SER A 232 -22.94 -24.11 35.70
CA SER A 232 -23.56 -23.70 36.96
C SER A 232 -22.62 -23.99 38.13
N GLY A 233 -22.29 -23.00 38.95
CA GLY A 233 -21.50 -23.16 40.17
C GLY A 233 -21.83 -22.07 41.18
N SER A 234 -22.71 -22.40 42.14
CA SER A 234 -23.08 -21.56 43.27
C SER A 234 -21.94 -21.46 44.29
N GLY A 235 -21.66 -20.25 44.76
CA GLY A 235 -20.73 -19.99 45.87
C GLY A 235 -20.99 -18.62 46.48
N SER A 236 -21.71 -18.61 47.60
CA SER A 236 -22.03 -17.44 48.43
C SER A 236 -20.84 -17.04 49.30
N GLY A 237 -20.58 -15.73 49.42
CA GLY A 237 -19.68 -15.15 50.42
C GLY A 237 -19.58 -13.63 50.23
N GLY A 238 -20.19 -12.85 51.12
CA GLY A 238 -20.44 -11.43 50.92
C GLY A 238 -19.47 -10.44 51.57
N VAL A 239 -19.87 -9.18 51.42
CA VAL A 239 -19.69 -8.00 52.29
C VAL A 239 -18.59 -6.98 51.92
N ASN A 240 -19.10 -5.86 51.37
CA ASN A 240 -18.84 -4.42 51.63
C ASN A 240 -17.70 -3.58 51.01
N LYS A 241 -18.20 -2.43 50.51
CA LYS A 241 -17.74 -1.02 50.57
C LYS A 241 -16.75 -0.49 49.52
N SER A 242 -17.34 0.34 48.65
CA SER A 242 -17.02 1.75 48.36
C SER A 242 -15.57 2.24 48.52
N GLY A 243 -14.99 2.75 47.43
CA GLY A 243 -13.81 3.61 47.52
C GLY A 243 -13.17 3.99 46.18
N ALA A 244 -13.44 5.22 45.74
CA ALA A 244 -12.58 6.13 44.99
C ALA A 244 -11.98 5.72 43.62
N MET A 245 -12.41 6.46 42.59
CA MET A 245 -11.57 6.86 41.45
C MET A 245 -10.25 7.42 41.95
N GLN A 246 -9.12 6.84 41.51
CA GLN A 246 -7.83 7.51 41.54
C GLN A 246 -7.27 7.64 40.14
N SER A 247 -6.94 8.89 39.84
CA SER A 247 -6.37 9.43 38.63
C SER A 247 -4.98 8.84 38.39
N PHE A 248 -4.72 8.29 37.20
CA PHE A 248 -3.38 7.93 36.78
C PHE A 248 -2.68 9.18 36.23
N ALA A 249 -1.61 9.57 36.93
CA ALA A 249 -0.72 10.65 36.57
C ALA A 249 -0.07 10.42 35.20
N MET A 250 -0.02 11.47 34.39
CA MET A 250 0.76 11.49 33.15
C MET A 250 2.25 11.38 33.45
N VAL A 251 2.87 10.29 32.97
CA VAL A 251 4.32 10.18 32.89
C VAL A 251 4.74 10.83 31.57
N SER A 252 5.37 12.00 31.66
CA SER A 252 5.99 12.68 30.52
C SER A 252 7.23 11.92 30.07
N LEU A 253 7.16 11.27 28.91
CA LEU A 253 8.32 10.77 28.19
C LEU A 253 8.84 11.86 27.25
N PRO A 254 10.17 11.98 27.08
CA PRO A 254 10.74 13.02 26.22
C PRO A 254 10.35 12.77 24.76
N VAL A 255 9.86 13.82 24.11
CA VAL A 255 9.53 13.86 22.69
C VAL A 255 10.82 13.70 21.90
N LEU A 256 11.13 12.48 21.47
CA LEU A 256 12.07 12.26 20.37
C LEU A 256 11.29 12.57 19.09
N SER A 257 11.57 13.73 18.51
CA SER A 257 10.96 14.19 17.27
C SER A 257 11.46 13.35 16.09
N ALA A 258 10.89 12.15 15.92
CA ALA A 258 10.96 11.42 14.67
C ALA A 258 9.94 12.05 13.72
N VAL A 259 10.40 12.83 12.75
CA VAL A 259 9.57 13.26 11.62
C VAL A 259 9.27 12.00 10.80
N ALA A 260 8.22 11.27 11.18
CA ALA A 260 7.67 10.19 10.38
C ALA A 260 6.84 10.81 9.25
N ALA A 261 7.51 11.21 8.17
CA ALA A 261 6.85 11.51 6.90
C ALA A 261 6.43 10.18 6.26
N ALA A 262 5.31 9.59 6.72
CA ALA A 262 4.73 8.38 6.13
C ALA A 262 3.91 8.73 4.88
N GLY A 263 4.12 8.05 3.76
CA GLY A 263 3.59 8.44 2.44
C GLY A 263 3.06 7.31 1.57
N PHE A 264 2.43 7.74 0.49
CA PHE A 264 1.97 6.92 -0.62
C PHE A 264 3.16 6.58 -1.53
N ALA A 265 3.12 5.41 -2.16
CA ALA A 265 4.11 5.00 -3.16
C ALA A 265 3.42 4.93 -4.53
N LEU A 266 3.92 5.70 -5.49
CA LEU A 266 3.44 5.73 -6.87
C LEU A 266 4.25 4.73 -7.68
N LEU A 267 3.57 4.05 -8.60
CA LEU A 267 4.25 3.21 -9.58
C LEU A 267 3.75 3.38 -10.98
N ILE A 268 4.73 3.22 -11.85
CA ILE A 268 4.67 3.20 -13.30
C ILE A 268 5.31 1.88 -13.77
#